data_AF-A0A2S3U3E8-F1
#
_entry.id   AF-A0A2S3U3E8-F1
#
_cell.length_a   1.000
_cell.length_b   1.000
_cell.length_c   1.000
_cell.angle_alpha   90.00
_cell.angle_beta   90.00
_cell.angle_gamma   90.00
#
_symmetry.space_group_name_H-M   'P 1'
#
loop_
_entity.id
_entity.type
_entity.pdbx_description
1 polymer ?
#
loop_
_entity_poly.entity_id
_entity_poly.type
_entity_poly.pdbx_seq_one_letter_code
_entity_poly.pdbx_strand_id
1 'polypeptide(L)'
;MALPTTQRLNRLRIVKGRLPRHANEIVLDAQAQRLQPKLKVGSTYRISSTAKRNAQFTRRTFKVVGFVNSPTYVENTNRGVTNIGKGTLDYLVYVRPQVIKSSVITRIDVQFKNLRGVTPYTAKYRRLNRENTAQLKRWLKPQARKRQQALQAQAQAKLKPLRQATQQLASQVPAGTAQLVKLQSQLKRAQAQVAAITMPTYLYTDRTDNPGYTEYHEIRNESWHCRLSFRCSLLRLPR
;
A
#
# COMPACT_ATOMS: atom_id res chain seq x y z
N MET A 1 13.99 -14.02 -6.97
CA MET A 1 14.19 -12.68 -6.37
C MET A 1 13.24 -12.54 -5.19
N ALA A 2 13.73 -12.27 -3.98
CA ALA A 2 12.87 -12.02 -2.81
C ALA A 2 12.54 -10.52 -2.70
N LEU A 3 11.43 -10.18 -2.04
CA LEU A 3 11.10 -8.77 -1.79
C LEU A 3 12.06 -8.18 -0.75
N PRO A 4 12.53 -6.93 -0.93
CA PRO A 4 13.46 -6.30 0.01
C PRO A 4 12.76 -5.97 1.33
N THR A 5 13.45 -6.21 2.45
CA THR A 5 12.99 -5.89 3.81
C THR A 5 13.44 -4.50 4.28
N THR A 6 14.38 -3.88 3.57
CA THR A 6 14.93 -2.55 3.89
C THR A 6 14.70 -1.56 2.75
N GLN A 7 14.24 -0.35 3.08
CA GLN A 7 14.08 0.72 2.09
C GLN A 7 15.43 1.36 1.75
N ARG A 8 15.85 1.23 0.47
CA ARG A 8 17.05 1.89 -0.07
C ARG A 8 16.74 3.06 -1.01
N LEU A 9 15.51 3.13 -1.52
CA LEU A 9 15.05 4.15 -2.47
C LEU A 9 14.17 5.17 -1.77
N ASN A 10 14.14 6.40 -2.32
CA ASN A 10 13.25 7.47 -1.86
C ASN A 10 13.32 7.72 -0.34
N ARG A 11 14.54 7.66 0.22
CA ARG A 11 14.75 7.91 1.65
C ARG A 11 14.39 9.36 1.97
N LEU A 12 13.64 9.54 3.04
CA LEU A 12 13.25 10.86 3.53
C LEU A 12 14.49 11.65 3.93
N ARG A 13 14.59 12.89 3.45
CA ARG A 13 15.62 13.85 3.83
C ARG A 13 15.07 14.69 4.97
N ILE A 14 15.78 14.73 6.09
CA ILE A 14 15.41 15.58 7.23
C ILE A 14 15.64 17.04 6.83
N VAL A 15 14.62 17.87 7.01
CA VAL A 15 14.70 19.33 6.90
C VAL A 15 14.88 19.94 8.29
N LYS A 16 14.12 19.42 9.27
CA LYS A 16 14.19 19.87 10.67
C LYS A 16 13.87 18.73 11.63
N GLY A 17 14.55 18.66 12.77
CA GLY A 17 14.31 17.64 13.79
C GLY A 17 14.94 16.29 13.43
N ARG A 18 14.18 15.19 13.56
CA ARG A 18 14.67 13.83 13.31
C ARG A 18 13.57 12.90 12.79
N LEU A 19 13.96 11.71 12.33
CA LEU A 19 13.01 10.64 11.99
C LEU A 19 12.38 9.99 13.25
N PRO A 20 11.20 9.35 13.11
CA PRO A 20 10.50 8.69 14.22
C PRO A 20 11.28 7.47 14.75
N ARG A 21 11.56 7.45 16.05
CA ARG A 21 12.19 6.33 16.76
C ARG A 21 11.16 5.43 17.42
N HIS A 22 10.02 6.00 17.80
CA HIS A 22 8.92 5.29 18.45
C HIS A 22 7.62 5.46 17.66
N ALA A 23 6.65 4.61 17.92
CA ALA A 23 5.42 4.57 17.13
C ALA A 23 4.35 5.57 17.58
N ASN A 24 4.61 6.36 18.61
CA ASN A 24 3.88 7.58 18.99
C ASN A 24 4.51 8.85 18.38
N GLU A 25 5.50 8.70 17.51
CA GLU A 25 6.18 9.82 16.85
C GLU A 25 5.91 9.80 15.34
N ILE A 26 5.86 11.00 14.74
CA ILE A 26 5.70 11.19 13.30
C ILE A 26 6.64 12.26 12.76
N VAL A 27 6.86 12.20 11.45
CA VAL A 27 7.39 13.33 10.69
C VAL A 27 6.38 13.78 9.65
N LEU A 28 6.39 15.07 9.37
CA LEU A 28 5.51 15.71 8.39
C LEU A 28 6.30 16.13 7.16
N ASP A 29 5.66 16.21 6.01
CA ASP A 29 6.21 16.90 4.85
C ASP A 29 6.60 18.35 5.23
N ALA A 30 7.70 18.87 4.69
CA ALA A 30 8.11 20.25 4.95
C ALA A 30 7.04 21.28 4.54
N GLN A 31 6.18 20.97 3.56
CA GLN A 31 5.03 21.83 3.22
C GLN A 31 4.06 22.06 4.37
N ALA A 32 3.96 21.11 5.32
CA ALA A 32 3.10 21.28 6.48
C ALA A 32 3.47 22.51 7.30
N GLN A 33 4.75 22.93 7.31
CA GLN A 33 5.19 24.14 8.03
C GLN A 33 4.63 25.41 7.40
N ARG A 34 4.49 25.45 6.07
CA ARG A 34 3.94 26.59 5.34
C ARG A 34 2.44 26.67 5.48
N LEU A 35 1.76 25.53 5.32
CA LEU A 35 0.31 25.44 5.34
C LEU A 35 -0.28 25.50 6.75
N GLN A 36 0.48 25.08 7.77
CA GLN A 36 0.04 25.10 9.17
C GLN A 36 1.15 25.63 10.09
N PRO A 37 1.29 26.96 10.21
CA PRO A 37 2.35 27.60 11.01
C PRO A 37 2.34 27.21 12.50
N LYS A 38 1.20 26.73 13.00
CA LYS A 38 1.04 26.23 14.37
C LYS A 38 1.71 24.87 14.60
N LEU A 39 1.95 24.07 13.55
CA LEU A 39 2.63 22.79 13.65
C LEU A 39 4.13 23.00 13.75
N LYS A 40 4.70 22.61 14.89
CA LYS A 40 6.14 22.69 15.18
C LYS A 40 6.65 21.33 15.66
N VAL A 41 7.97 21.16 15.68
CA VAL A 41 8.57 20.02 16.37
C VAL A 41 8.19 20.11 17.85
N GLY A 42 7.71 19.00 18.40
CA GLY A 42 7.15 18.92 19.76
C GLY A 42 5.62 19.00 19.80
N SER A 43 4.95 19.51 18.76
CA SER A 43 3.49 19.60 18.73
C SER A 43 2.82 18.23 18.68
N THR A 44 1.56 18.19 19.14
CA THR A 44 0.70 17.01 19.02
C THR A 44 -0.08 17.07 17.71
N TYR A 45 -0.12 15.94 17.00
CA TYR A 45 -0.84 15.78 15.75
C TYR A 45 -1.81 14.60 15.85
N ARG A 46 -3.07 14.82 15.51
CA ARG A 46 -4.09 13.75 15.49
C ARG A 46 -4.55 13.46 14.07
N ILE A 47 -4.34 12.23 13.61
CA ILE A 47 -4.93 11.74 12.37
C ILE A 47 -6.44 11.57 12.59
N SER A 48 -7.24 12.26 11.77
CA SER A 48 -8.70 12.19 11.83
C SER A 48 -9.27 11.93 10.43
N SER A 49 -10.06 10.88 10.30
CA SER A 49 -10.77 10.48 9.08
C SER A 49 -12.07 9.76 9.44
N THR A 50 -12.66 9.00 8.50
CA THR A 50 -13.85 8.18 8.76
C THR A 50 -13.56 7.05 9.74
N ALA A 51 -14.60 6.55 10.44
CA ALA A 51 -14.46 5.45 11.41
C ALA A 51 -13.71 4.23 10.84
N LYS A 52 -14.04 3.81 9.61
CA LYS A 52 -13.39 2.69 8.90
C LYS A 52 -11.89 2.92 8.68
N ARG A 53 -11.49 4.14 8.33
CA ARG A 53 -10.07 4.50 8.10
C ARG A 53 -9.32 4.64 9.42
N ASN A 54 -9.93 5.28 10.41
CA ASN A 54 -9.38 5.40 11.76
C ASN A 54 -9.09 4.03 12.37
N ALA A 55 -9.96 3.04 12.13
CA ALA A 55 -9.79 1.68 12.62
C ALA A 55 -8.54 0.96 12.08
N GLN A 56 -7.92 1.46 11.00
CA GLN A 56 -6.69 0.89 10.41
C GLN A 56 -5.42 1.23 11.19
N PHE A 57 -5.48 2.19 12.12
CA PHE A 57 -4.32 2.61 12.91
C PHE A 57 -4.37 2.00 14.31
N THR A 58 -3.21 1.60 14.86
CA THR A 58 -3.10 1.17 16.26
C THR A 58 -3.18 2.35 17.23
N ARG A 59 -2.83 3.56 16.77
CA ARG A 59 -3.03 4.82 17.47
C ARG A 59 -3.15 5.97 16.47
N ARG A 60 -3.69 7.11 16.90
CA ARG A 60 -3.99 8.24 16.01
C ARG A 60 -3.44 9.59 16.47
N THR A 61 -2.94 9.67 17.70
CA THR A 61 -2.34 10.87 18.26
C THR A 61 -0.83 10.66 18.37
N PHE A 62 -0.06 11.63 17.90
CA PHE A 62 1.39 11.51 17.78
C PHE A 62 2.09 12.82 18.14
N LYS A 63 3.35 12.71 18.58
CA LYS A 63 4.26 13.83 18.70
C LYS A 63 4.97 14.06 17.35
N VAL A 64 4.96 15.30 16.88
CA VAL A 64 5.73 15.71 15.71
C VAL A 64 7.20 15.81 16.11
N VAL A 65 8.07 15.00 15.50
CA VAL A 65 9.52 14.99 15.83
C VAL A 65 10.40 15.55 14.71
N GLY A 66 9.82 15.89 13.57
CA GLY A 66 10.56 16.49 12.47
C GLY A 66 9.73 16.78 11.23
N PHE A 67 10.37 17.49 10.31
CA PHE A 67 9.87 17.81 8.98
C PHE A 67 10.85 17.26 7.95
N VAL A 68 10.31 16.68 6.87
CA VAL A 68 11.08 15.94 5.88
C VAL A 68 10.67 16.28 4.45
N ASN A 69 11.60 16.13 3.52
CA ASN A 69 11.33 16.10 2.09
C ASN A 69 11.46 14.67 1.57
N SER A 70 10.52 14.25 0.73
CA SER A 70 10.58 12.96 0.05
C SER A 70 11.05 13.14 -1.38
N PRO A 71 12.15 12.48 -1.81
CA PRO A 71 12.60 12.49 -3.21
C PRO A 71 11.57 11.92 -4.21
N THR A 72 10.49 11.33 -3.69
CA THR A 72 9.35 10.82 -4.47
C THR A 72 8.59 11.94 -5.19
N TYR A 73 8.60 13.16 -4.62
CA TYR A 73 7.93 14.35 -5.14
C TYR A 73 9.02 15.38 -5.45
N VAL A 74 9.11 15.80 -6.71
CA VAL A 74 10.13 16.77 -7.14
C VAL A 74 9.63 18.19 -6.93
N GLU A 75 8.36 18.43 -7.27
CA GLU A 75 7.68 19.66 -6.92
C GLU A 75 7.62 19.78 -5.40
N ASN A 76 7.73 21.02 -4.92
CA ASN A 76 7.61 21.28 -3.49
C ASN A 76 6.17 21.59 -3.10
N THR A 77 5.33 22.11 -3.98
CA THR A 77 4.00 22.67 -3.63
C THR A 77 2.85 21.71 -3.93
N ASN A 78 2.89 20.98 -5.04
CA ASN A 78 1.85 20.02 -5.38
C ASN A 78 2.17 18.63 -4.82
N ARG A 79 1.18 17.96 -4.23
CA ARG A 79 1.28 16.56 -3.77
C ARG A 79 0.26 15.65 -4.47
N GLY A 80 -0.47 16.19 -5.43
CA GLY A 80 -1.47 15.48 -6.22
C GLY A 80 -2.87 15.50 -5.60
N VAL A 81 -3.77 14.76 -6.24
CA VAL A 81 -5.18 14.65 -5.87
C VAL A 81 -5.46 13.41 -5.02
N THR A 82 -6.57 13.45 -4.27
CA THR A 82 -7.00 12.36 -3.39
C THR A 82 -8.52 12.26 -3.35
N ASN A 83 -9.07 11.04 -3.32
CA ASN A 83 -10.52 10.81 -3.16
C ASN A 83 -10.99 10.99 -1.69
N ILE A 84 -10.29 11.80 -0.89
CA ILE A 84 -10.52 11.99 0.54
C ILE A 84 -10.63 13.48 0.83
N GLY A 85 -11.67 13.88 1.56
CA GLY A 85 -11.88 15.28 1.92
C GLY A 85 -12.11 16.13 0.67
N LYS A 86 -11.40 17.25 0.56
CA LYS A 86 -11.57 18.26 -0.49
C LYS A 86 -10.98 17.91 -1.87
N GLY A 87 -10.50 16.70 -2.09
CA GLY A 87 -9.99 16.28 -3.40
C GLY A 87 -8.49 16.51 -3.63
N THR A 88 -7.80 17.28 -2.78
CA THR A 88 -6.38 17.62 -2.93
C THR A 88 -5.53 17.19 -1.73
N LEU A 89 -4.27 16.84 -1.98
CA LEU A 89 -3.32 16.47 -0.94
C LEU A 89 -2.49 17.71 -0.56
N ASP A 90 -2.68 18.21 0.65
CA ASP A 90 -1.96 19.39 1.14
C ASP A 90 -0.52 19.05 1.55
N TYR A 91 -0.35 17.95 2.30
CA TYR A 91 0.94 17.45 2.73
C TYR A 91 0.85 15.98 3.18
N LEU A 92 2.00 15.35 3.34
CA LEU A 92 2.13 13.95 3.75
C LEU A 92 2.50 13.82 5.23
N VAL A 93 2.06 12.72 5.84
CA VAL A 93 2.42 12.32 7.21
C VAL A 93 3.07 10.96 7.14
N TYR A 94 4.25 10.82 7.75
CA TYR A 94 4.99 9.56 7.78
C TYR A 94 4.99 8.98 9.19
N VAL A 95 4.53 7.74 9.29
CA VAL A 95 4.43 6.96 10.54
C VAL A 95 5.36 5.74 10.49
N ARG A 96 5.67 5.16 11.66
CA ARG A 96 6.33 3.86 11.73
C ARG A 96 5.41 2.75 11.20
N PRO A 97 5.94 1.69 10.54
CA PRO A 97 5.11 0.62 9.98
C PRO A 97 4.16 -0.03 10.99
N GLN A 98 4.61 -0.23 12.24
CA GLN A 98 3.82 -0.79 13.35
C GLN A 98 2.59 0.04 13.77
N VAL A 99 2.42 1.25 13.23
CA VAL A 99 1.23 2.09 13.45
C VAL A 99 0.06 1.61 12.58
N ILE A 100 0.34 0.96 11.45
CA ILE A 100 -0.68 0.47 10.51
C ILE A 100 -0.99 -0.99 10.83
N LYS A 101 -2.27 -1.32 11.03
CA LYS A 101 -2.71 -2.69 11.38
C LYS A 101 -2.60 -3.68 10.21
N SER A 102 -2.55 -3.19 8.98
CA SER A 102 -2.40 -4.03 7.79
C SER A 102 -0.94 -4.42 7.61
N SER A 103 -0.68 -5.72 7.45
CA SER A 103 0.62 -6.26 7.05
C SER A 103 0.84 -6.28 5.53
N VAL A 104 -0.13 -5.79 4.76
CA VAL A 104 -0.08 -5.83 3.29
C VAL A 104 0.72 -4.64 2.76
N ILE A 105 1.82 -4.94 2.06
CA ILE A 105 2.57 -3.96 1.29
C ILE A 105 1.79 -3.61 0.03
N THR A 106 1.44 -2.34 -0.13
CA THR A 106 0.65 -1.85 -1.27
C THR A 106 1.50 -1.19 -2.35
N ARG A 107 2.81 -1.00 -2.12
CA ARG A 107 3.72 -0.39 -3.08
C ARG A 107 5.17 -0.87 -2.90
N ILE A 108 5.86 -1.04 -4.02
CA ILE A 108 7.29 -1.33 -4.10
C ILE A 108 7.93 -0.39 -5.12
N ASP A 109 9.05 0.21 -4.76
CA ASP A 109 9.88 0.97 -5.70
C ASP A 109 11.08 0.09 -6.12
N VAL A 110 11.40 0.08 -7.41
CA VAL A 110 12.41 -0.78 -8.03
C VAL A 110 13.48 0.07 -8.72
N GLN A 111 14.75 -0.27 -8.46
CA GLN A 111 15.90 0.25 -9.20
C GLN A 111 16.54 -0.88 -9.99
N PHE A 112 16.79 -0.67 -11.27
CA PHE A 112 17.56 -1.62 -12.07
C PHE A 112 19.05 -1.24 -12.01
N LYS A 113 19.90 -2.21 -11.65
CA LYS A 113 21.34 -1.96 -11.44
C LYS A 113 22.04 -1.49 -12.73
N ASN A 114 21.68 -2.05 -13.88
CA ASN A 114 22.23 -1.72 -15.20
C ASN A 114 21.79 -0.34 -15.74
N LEU A 115 20.90 0.36 -15.04
CA LEU A 115 20.56 1.77 -15.35
C LEU A 115 21.40 2.76 -14.54
N ARG A 116 22.21 2.30 -13.58
CA ARG A 116 23.13 3.17 -12.83
C ARG A 116 24.21 3.69 -13.78
N GLY A 117 24.43 5.00 -13.77
CA GLY A 117 25.41 5.65 -14.65
C GLY A 117 24.99 5.76 -16.12
N VAL A 118 23.79 5.29 -16.48
CA VAL A 118 23.24 5.52 -17.82
C VAL A 118 22.49 6.85 -17.81
N THR A 119 22.88 7.75 -18.71
CA THR A 119 22.23 9.06 -18.82
C THR A 119 20.73 8.88 -19.07
N PRO A 120 19.88 9.47 -18.22
CA PRO A 120 18.45 9.59 -18.42
C PRO A 120 18.04 9.90 -19.86
N TYR A 121 16.87 9.41 -20.28
CA TYR A 121 16.23 9.76 -21.56
C TYR A 121 17.00 9.45 -22.84
N THR A 122 18.22 8.92 -22.76
CA THR A 122 18.93 8.43 -23.94
C THR A 122 18.22 7.21 -24.53
N ALA A 123 18.44 6.95 -25.83
CA ALA A 123 17.94 5.72 -26.46
C ALA A 123 18.41 4.45 -25.73
N LYS A 124 19.67 4.46 -25.25
CA LYS A 124 20.24 3.39 -24.41
C LYS A 124 19.44 3.19 -23.13
N TYR A 125 19.17 4.26 -22.38
CA TYR A 125 18.36 4.20 -21.16
C TYR A 125 16.97 3.62 -21.43
N ARG A 126 16.26 4.16 -22.43
CA ARG A 126 14.89 3.71 -22.78
C ARG A 126 14.85 2.23 -23.12
N ARG A 127 15.80 1.75 -23.93
CA ARG A 127 15.90 0.33 -24.31
C ARG A 127 16.09 -0.57 -23.09
N LEU A 128 17.11 -0.30 -22.28
CA LEU A 128 17.41 -1.07 -21.06
C LEU A 128 16.23 -1.06 -20.07
N ASN A 129 15.59 0.10 -19.88
CA ASN A 129 14.45 0.21 -18.97
C ASN A 129 13.25 -0.62 -19.44
N ARG A 130 12.95 -0.64 -20.75
CA ARG A 130 11.88 -1.47 -21.33
C ARG A 130 12.17 -2.95 -21.14
N GLU A 131 13.39 -3.39 -21.45
CA GLU A 131 13.82 -4.79 -21.28
C GLU A 131 13.70 -5.25 -19.82
N ASN A 132 14.25 -4.46 -18.89
CA ASN A 132 14.16 -4.73 -17.46
C ASN A 132 12.71 -4.77 -16.95
N THR A 133 11.87 -3.84 -17.42
CA THR A 133 10.45 -3.79 -17.05
C THR A 133 9.70 -5.01 -17.57
N ALA A 134 9.99 -5.46 -18.79
CA ALA A 134 9.41 -6.68 -19.35
C ALA A 134 9.80 -7.92 -18.54
N GLN A 135 11.07 -8.03 -18.13
CA GLN A 135 11.55 -9.10 -17.25
C GLN A 135 10.83 -9.07 -15.88
N LEU A 136 10.71 -7.90 -15.28
CA LEU A 136 10.00 -7.72 -14.01
C LEU A 136 8.53 -8.14 -14.11
N LYS A 137 7.83 -7.72 -15.18
CA LYS A 137 6.43 -8.11 -15.44
C LYS A 137 6.29 -9.63 -15.56
N ARG A 138 7.18 -10.29 -16.31
CA ARG A 138 7.21 -11.76 -16.42
C ARG A 138 7.42 -12.44 -15.07
N TRP A 139 8.34 -11.93 -14.26
CA TRP A 139 8.61 -12.47 -12.92
C TRP A 139 7.43 -12.29 -11.95
N LEU A 140 6.70 -11.17 -12.04
CA LEU A 140 5.54 -10.88 -11.18
C LEU A 140 4.29 -11.66 -11.57
N LYS A 141 4.06 -11.95 -12.85
CA LYS A 141 2.86 -12.66 -13.34
C LYS A 141 2.48 -13.91 -12.50
N PRO A 142 3.40 -14.86 -12.20
CA PRO A 142 3.05 -16.01 -11.35
C PRO A 142 2.83 -15.66 -9.87
N GLN A 143 3.37 -14.53 -9.38
CA GLN A 143 3.20 -14.11 -7.98
C GLN A 143 1.76 -13.71 -7.67
N ALA A 144 1.04 -13.15 -8.66
CA ALA A 144 -0.37 -12.81 -8.50
C ALA A 144 -1.21 -14.07 -8.25
N ARG A 145 -0.97 -15.13 -9.03
CA ARG A 145 -1.65 -16.43 -8.86
C ARG A 145 -1.32 -17.06 -7.51
N LYS A 146 -0.05 -17.08 -7.12
CA LYS A 146 0.37 -17.57 -5.79
C LYS A 146 -0.31 -16.81 -4.66
N ARG A 147 -0.43 -15.48 -4.79
CA ARG A 147 -1.11 -14.65 -3.81
C ARG A 147 -2.60 -14.94 -3.74
N GLN A 148 -3.27 -15.13 -4.88
CA GLN A 148 -4.68 -15.52 -4.93
C GLN A 148 -4.91 -16.85 -4.20
N GLN A 149 -4.11 -17.87 -4.51
CA GLN A 149 -4.18 -19.18 -3.87
C GLN A 149 -3.95 -19.09 -2.36
N ALA A 150 -2.97 -18.31 -1.91
CA ALA A 150 -2.73 -18.10 -0.48
C ALA A 150 -3.92 -17.41 0.22
N LEU A 151 -4.55 -16.43 -0.43
CA LEU A 151 -5.75 -15.75 0.10
C LEU A 151 -6.95 -16.71 0.16
N GLN A 152 -7.14 -17.55 -0.87
CA GLN A 152 -8.16 -18.58 -0.89
C GLN A 152 -7.93 -19.60 0.23
N ALA A 153 -6.71 -20.13 0.39
CA ALA A 153 -6.37 -21.05 1.47
C ALA A 153 -6.60 -20.45 2.86
N GLN A 154 -6.19 -19.19 3.08
CA GLN A 154 -6.43 -18.48 4.33
C GLN A 154 -7.92 -18.30 4.60
N ALA A 155 -8.71 -17.96 3.59
CA ALA A 155 -10.15 -17.81 3.73
C ALA A 155 -10.82 -19.17 3.98
N GLN A 156 -10.40 -20.25 3.30
CA GLN A 156 -10.87 -21.61 3.54
C GLN A 156 -10.58 -22.08 4.97
N ALA A 157 -9.40 -21.76 5.51
CA ALA A 157 -9.05 -22.08 6.90
C ALA A 157 -10.02 -21.41 7.89
N LYS A 158 -10.41 -20.15 7.64
CA LYS A 158 -11.43 -19.44 8.45
C LYS A 158 -12.82 -20.06 8.36
N LEU A 159 -13.12 -20.80 7.28
CA LEU A 159 -14.40 -21.52 7.14
C LEU A 159 -14.37 -22.91 7.79
N LYS A 160 -13.24 -23.39 8.32
CA LYS A 160 -13.14 -24.71 8.95
C LYS A 160 -14.13 -24.89 10.13
N PRO A 161 -14.25 -23.93 11.08
CA PRO A 161 -15.20 -24.07 12.18
C PRO A 161 -16.66 -24.13 11.72
N LEU A 162 -17.03 -23.28 10.75
CA LEU A 162 -18.39 -23.28 10.18
C LEU A 162 -18.72 -24.61 9.47
N ARG A 163 -17.75 -25.17 8.75
CA ARG A 163 -17.90 -26.49 8.11
C ARG A 163 -18.12 -27.59 9.15
N GLN A 164 -17.31 -27.61 10.21
CA GLN A 164 -17.44 -28.59 11.30
C GLN A 164 -18.79 -28.47 12.00
N ALA A 165 -19.22 -27.25 12.36
CA ALA A 165 -20.52 -27.01 12.98
C ALA A 165 -21.69 -27.47 12.09
N THR A 166 -21.59 -27.24 10.78
CA THR A 166 -22.62 -27.66 9.82
C THR A 166 -22.68 -29.19 9.70
N GLN A 167 -21.53 -29.87 9.67
CA GLN A 167 -21.45 -31.35 9.64
C GLN A 167 -21.97 -31.99 10.92
N GLN A 168 -21.59 -31.44 12.09
CA GLN A 168 -22.07 -31.91 13.38
C GLN A 168 -23.59 -31.79 13.49
N LEU A 169 -24.15 -30.62 13.15
CA LEU A 169 -25.60 -30.44 13.20
C LEU A 169 -26.30 -31.38 12.20
N ALA A 170 -25.76 -31.56 10.99
CA ALA A 170 -26.33 -32.47 10.00
C ALA A 170 -26.43 -33.93 10.48
N SER A 171 -25.54 -34.37 11.39
CA SER A 171 -25.60 -35.71 11.99
C SER A 171 -26.64 -35.85 13.12
N GLN A 172 -27.14 -34.74 13.66
CA GLN A 172 -28.01 -34.73 14.83
C GLN A 172 -29.48 -34.44 14.52
N VAL A 173 -29.77 -33.82 13.37
CA VAL A 173 -31.13 -33.38 13.04
C VAL A 173 -31.52 -33.80 11.62
N PRO A 174 -32.82 -34.02 11.34
CA PRO A 174 -33.29 -34.32 10.00
C PRO A 174 -32.89 -33.26 8.96
N ALA A 175 -32.74 -33.72 7.72
CA ALA A 175 -32.61 -32.83 6.58
C ALA A 175 -33.82 -31.87 6.53
N GLY A 176 -33.58 -30.58 6.29
CA GLY A 176 -34.65 -29.56 6.18
C GLY A 176 -34.95 -28.77 7.45
N THR A 177 -34.35 -29.11 8.60
CA THR A 177 -34.45 -28.28 9.80
C THR A 177 -33.94 -26.86 9.54
N ALA A 178 -34.69 -25.84 9.98
CA ALA A 178 -34.42 -24.43 9.64
C ALA A 178 -32.99 -23.99 10.03
N GLN A 179 -32.49 -24.45 11.17
CA GLN A 179 -31.13 -24.17 11.66
C GLN A 179 -30.04 -24.74 10.72
N LEU A 180 -30.22 -25.99 10.27
CA LEU A 180 -29.29 -26.65 9.35
C LEU A 180 -29.30 -26.00 7.97
N VAL A 181 -30.50 -25.70 7.44
CA VAL A 181 -30.66 -24.99 6.15
C VAL A 181 -29.98 -23.63 6.20
N LYS A 182 -30.12 -22.88 7.30
CA LYS A 182 -29.45 -21.59 7.50
C LYS A 182 -27.93 -21.72 7.49
N LEU A 183 -27.37 -22.69 8.23
CA LEU A 183 -25.92 -22.92 8.27
C LEU A 183 -25.36 -23.38 6.91
N GLN A 184 -26.03 -24.30 6.24
CA GLN A 184 -25.65 -24.73 4.88
C GLN A 184 -25.67 -23.56 3.88
N SER A 185 -26.69 -22.70 3.97
CA SER A 185 -26.79 -21.49 3.15
C SER A 185 -25.64 -20.51 3.44
N GLN A 186 -25.31 -20.29 4.71
CA GLN A 186 -24.16 -19.46 5.10
C GLN A 186 -22.83 -20.04 4.59
N LEU A 187 -22.63 -21.35 4.75
CA LEU A 187 -21.43 -22.03 4.27
C LEU A 187 -21.31 -21.93 2.74
N LYS A 188 -22.40 -22.16 1.99
CA LYS A 188 -22.42 -22.04 0.53
C LYS A 188 -22.07 -20.62 0.08
N ARG A 189 -22.65 -19.59 0.71
CA ARG A 189 -22.31 -18.18 0.44
C ARG A 189 -20.84 -17.90 0.72
N ALA A 190 -20.32 -18.39 1.85
CA ALA A 190 -18.93 -18.17 2.22
C ALA A 190 -17.96 -18.89 1.27
N GLN A 191 -18.29 -20.11 0.81
CA GLN A 191 -17.51 -20.83 -0.19
C GLN A 191 -17.52 -20.11 -1.55
N ALA A 192 -18.68 -19.57 -1.97
CA ALA A 192 -18.78 -18.76 -3.18
C ALA A 192 -17.92 -17.49 -3.08
N GLN A 193 -17.88 -16.84 -1.92
CA GLN A 193 -16.99 -15.69 -1.67
C GLN A 193 -15.50 -16.07 -1.78
N VAL A 194 -15.10 -17.23 -1.26
CA VAL A 194 -13.73 -17.74 -1.42
C VAL A 194 -13.39 -17.99 -2.90
N ALA A 195 -14.29 -18.63 -3.64
CA ALA A 195 -14.11 -18.89 -5.07
C ALA A 195 -14.01 -17.58 -5.87
N ALA A 196 -14.77 -16.56 -5.47
CA ALA A 196 -14.78 -15.22 -6.07
C ALA A 196 -13.55 -14.36 -5.71
N ILE A 197 -12.61 -14.83 -4.89
CA ILE A 197 -11.35 -14.11 -4.65
C ILE A 197 -10.58 -14.01 -5.97
N THR A 198 -10.55 -12.81 -6.55
CA THR A 198 -9.90 -12.56 -7.83
C THR A 198 -8.39 -12.51 -7.71
N MET A 199 -7.72 -12.75 -8.84
CA MET A 199 -6.28 -12.60 -8.93
C MET A 199 -5.89 -11.13 -8.73
N PRO A 200 -4.95 -10.81 -7.82
CA PRO A 200 -4.46 -9.45 -7.63
C PRO A 200 -3.86 -8.88 -8.92
N THR A 201 -4.06 -7.58 -9.15
CA THR A 201 -3.44 -6.87 -10.27
C THR A 201 -2.30 -5.98 -9.80
N TYR A 202 -1.27 -5.91 -10.65
CA TYR A 202 -0.12 -5.03 -10.44
C TYR A 202 -0.26 -3.80 -11.34
N LEU A 203 -0.20 -2.62 -10.74
CA LEU A 203 -0.12 -1.35 -11.45
C LEU A 203 1.35 -0.97 -11.57
N TYR A 204 1.84 -0.92 -12.80
CA TYR A 204 3.20 -0.51 -13.13
C TYR A 204 3.14 0.96 -13.46
N THR A 205 3.87 1.77 -12.71
CA THR A 205 4.11 3.15 -13.08
C THR A 205 5.61 3.39 -13.15
N ASP A 206 6.04 4.24 -14.06
CA ASP A 206 7.35 4.84 -13.98
C ASP A 206 7.19 6.30 -13.54
N ARG A 207 8.28 7.07 -13.63
CA ARG A 207 8.23 8.47 -13.22
C ARG A 207 7.64 9.39 -14.30
N THR A 208 7.48 8.95 -15.55
CA THR A 208 6.74 9.71 -16.58
C THR A 208 5.24 9.78 -16.26
N ASP A 209 4.74 8.84 -15.44
CA ASP A 209 3.39 8.88 -14.89
C ASP A 209 3.25 9.85 -13.69
N ASN A 210 4.32 10.55 -13.30
CA ASN A 210 4.28 11.53 -12.22
C ASN A 210 4.38 12.95 -12.81
N PRO A 211 3.30 13.76 -12.80
CA PRO A 211 3.26 15.07 -13.44
C PRO A 211 4.46 15.98 -13.12
N GLY A 212 4.88 16.01 -11.85
CA GLY A 212 6.04 16.83 -11.43
C GLY A 212 7.41 16.34 -11.91
N TYR A 213 7.51 15.13 -12.45
CA TYR A 213 8.71 14.66 -13.17
C TYR A 213 8.59 14.89 -14.68
N THR A 214 7.37 15.02 -15.21
CA THR A 214 7.12 15.39 -16.61
C THR A 214 7.51 16.85 -16.84
N GLU A 215 7.24 17.75 -15.91
CA GLU A 215 7.73 19.13 -15.96
C GLU A 215 9.25 19.22 -15.72
N TYR A 216 9.79 18.40 -14.80
CA TYR A 216 11.24 18.35 -14.55
C TYR A 216 12.06 17.73 -15.70
N HIS A 217 11.44 16.89 -16.54
CA HIS A 217 12.03 16.31 -17.75
C HIS A 217 12.60 17.38 -18.68
N GLU A 218 11.96 18.54 -18.73
CA GLU A 218 12.38 19.66 -19.57
C GLU A 218 13.63 20.37 -19.02
N ILE A 219 14.01 20.12 -17.75
CA ILE A 219 14.92 20.99 -17.01
C ILE A 219 16.24 20.31 -16.58
N ARG A 220 16.32 18.99 -16.27
CA ARG A 220 17.64 18.36 -15.93
C ARG A 220 17.74 16.83 -15.89
N ASN A 221 18.96 16.32 -16.16
CA ASN A 221 19.41 14.91 -16.18
C ASN A 221 19.70 14.33 -14.77
N GLU A 222 18.76 13.63 -14.13
CA GLU A 222 19.04 12.80 -12.93
C GLU A 222 18.43 11.39 -12.98
N SER A 223 19.04 10.42 -12.27
CA SER A 223 18.79 8.96 -12.38
C SER A 223 17.40 8.47 -11.89
N TRP A 224 16.90 7.39 -12.52
CA TRP A 224 15.48 6.98 -12.52
C TRP A 224 15.19 5.63 -11.81
N HIS A 225 13.94 5.47 -11.36
CA HIS A 225 13.41 4.31 -10.63
C HIS A 225 11.99 3.97 -11.09
N CYS A 226 11.63 2.69 -11.21
CA CYS A 226 10.26 2.23 -11.50
C CYS A 226 9.44 2.05 -10.22
N ARG A 227 8.12 2.28 -10.28
CA ARG A 227 7.18 2.16 -9.16
C ARG A 227 6.14 1.07 -9.46
N LEU A 228 5.86 0.23 -8.48
CA LEU A 228 4.82 -0.79 -8.57
C LEU A 228 3.82 -0.60 -7.44
N SER A 229 2.54 -0.38 -7.78
CA SER A 229 1.45 -0.28 -6.81
C SER A 229 0.55 -1.53 -6.91
N PHE A 230 0.09 -2.03 -5.77
CA PHE A 230 -0.71 -3.24 -5.65
C PHE A 230 -2.15 -2.84 -5.31
N ARG A 231 -3.12 -3.34 -6.07
CA ARG A 231 -4.54 -3.21 -5.73
C ARG A 231 -5.02 -4.55 -5.17
N CYS A 232 -5.21 -4.62 -3.86
CA CYS A 232 -5.78 -5.80 -3.21
C CYS A 232 -7.23 -5.50 -2.83
N SER A 233 -8.18 -6.08 -3.55
CA SER A 233 -9.60 -6.02 -3.18
C SER A 233 -9.79 -6.85 -1.90
N LEU A 234 -9.96 -6.19 -0.76
CA LEU A 234 -10.31 -6.86 0.49
C LEU A 234 -11.75 -7.37 0.39
N LEU A 235 -11.92 -8.65 0.09
CA LEU A 235 -13.19 -9.33 0.24
C LEU A 235 -13.54 -9.38 1.74
N ARG A 236 -14.60 -8.68 2.13
CA ARG A 236 -15.10 -8.66 3.50
C ARG A 236 -15.94 -9.92 3.70
N LEU A 237 -15.36 -10.95 4.31
CA LEU A 237 -16.14 -12.10 4.79
C LEU A 237 -17.13 -11.59 5.86
N PRO A 238 -18.40 -12.03 5.85
CA PRO A 238 -19.36 -11.66 6.88
C PRO A 238 -18.85 -12.14 8.25
N ARG A 239 -19.09 -11.30 9.27
CA ARG A 239 -19.02 -11.72 10.67
C ARG A 239 -20.24 -12.57 10.99
#